data_AF-A0A497AKA8-F1
#
_entry.id   AF-A0A497AKA8-F1
#
_cell.length_a   1.000
_cell.length_b   1.000
_cell.length_c   1.000
_cell.angle_alpha   90.00
_cell.angle_beta   90.00
_cell.angle_gamma   90.00
#
_symmetry.space_group_name_H-M   'P 1'
#
loop_
_entity.id
_entity.type
_entity.pdbx_description
1 polymer ?
#
loop_
_entity_poly.entity_id
_entity_poly.type
_entity_poly.pdbx_seq_one_letter_code
_entity_poly.pdbx_strand_id
1 'polypeptide(L)' 'MSILHVRNVPEPLYARLKQRAKTQRRSLSAEVVTLLEWAVEEVERASQVSLATIRRRRFFEPAAVNAPDSTTLLREDRER' A
#
# COMPACT_ATOMS: atom_id res chain seq x y z
N MET A 1 -25.37 -12.91 2.89
CA MET A 1 -24.88 -12.27 4.12
C MET A 1 -23.63 -13.02 4.55
N SER A 2 -22.47 -12.37 4.61
CA SER A 2 -21.22 -13.00 5.06
C SER A 2 -20.99 -12.66 6.53
N ILE A 3 -20.48 -13.63 7.30
CA ILE A 3 -20.16 -13.45 8.72
C ILE A 3 -18.66 -13.72 8.90
N LEU A 4 -17.95 -12.77 9.50
CA LEU A 4 -16.55 -12.89 9.84
C LEU A 4 -16.41 -13.10 11.35
N HIS A 5 -15.83 -14.24 11.75
CA HIS A 5 -15.49 -14.52 13.14
C HIS A 5 -14.00 -14.30 13.38
N VAL A 6 -13.67 -13.30 14.21
CA VAL A 6 -12.30 -13.05 14.66
C VAL A 6 -12.14 -13.59 16.07
N ARG A 7 -11.20 -14.52 16.27
CA ARG A 7 -10.89 -15.11 17.58
C ARG A 7 -9.67 -14.43 18.20
N ASN A 8 -9.57 -14.49 19.53
CA ASN A 8 -8.43 -14.00 20.31
C ASN A 8 -8.12 -12.51 20.08
N VAL A 9 -9.16 -11.68 19.95
CA VAL A 9 -8.98 -10.22 19.91
C VAL A 9 -8.46 -9.77 21.27
N PRO A 10 -7.30 -9.08 21.34
CA PRO A 10 -6.79 -8.58 22.62
C PRO A 10 -7.81 -7.66 23.29
N GLU A 11 -8.03 -7.84 24.59
CA GLU A 11 -8.97 -7.03 25.38
C GLU A 11 -8.77 -5.51 25.20
N PRO A 12 -7.52 -4.99 25.19
CA PRO A 12 -7.29 -3.55 24.97
C PRO A 12 -7.78 -3.07 23.59
N LEU A 13 -7.66 -3.91 22.56
CA LEU A 13 -8.11 -3.58 21.22
C LEU A 13 -9.64 -3.58 21.16
N TYR A 14 -10.28 -4.59 21.74
CA TYR A 14 -11.74 -4.66 21.84
C TYR A 14 -12.32 -3.43 22.55
N ALA A 15 -11.73 -3.03 23.69
CA ALA A 15 -12.16 -1.86 24.45
C ALA A 15 -12.04 -0.56 23.63
N ARG A 16 -10.93 -0.38 22.89
CA ARG A 16 -10.73 0.78 22.00
C ARG A 16 -11.76 0.83 20.88
N LEU A 17 -12.04 -0.31 20.23
CA LEU A 17 -13.07 -0.40 19.19
C LEU A 17 -14.46 -0.04 19.74
N LYS A 18 -14.79 -0.54 20.93
CA LYS A 18 -16.07 -0.25 21.61
C LYS A 18 -16.22 1.23 21.97
N GLN A 19 -15.17 1.87 22.49
CA GLN A 19 -15.19 3.31 22.75
C GLN A 19 -15.37 4.11 21.46
N ARG A 20 -14.63 3.77 20.41
CA ARG A 20 -14.71 4.46 19.12
C ARG A 20 -16.11 4.35 18.51
N ALA A 21 -16.71 3.15 18.52
CA ALA A 21 -18.07 2.94 18.05
C ALA A 21 -19.09 3.82 18.81
N LYS A 22 -18.94 3.94 20.15
CA LYS A 22 -19.77 4.82 20.97
C LYS A 22 -19.62 6.30 20.57
N THR A 23 -18.38 6.77 20.38
CA THR A 23 -18.11 8.15 19.93
C THR A 23 -18.72 8.43 18.57
N GLN A 24 -18.65 7.47 17.64
CA GLN A 24 -19.23 7.58 16.30
C GLN A 24 -20.74 7.32 16.25
N ARG A 25 -21.37 7.02 17.39
CA ARG A 25 -22.80 6.65 17.49
C ARG A 25 -23.20 5.50 16.56
N ARG A 26 -22.31 4.51 16.43
CA ARG A 26 -22.48 3.31 15.60
C ARG A 26 -22.47 2.06 16.46
N SER A 27 -23.03 0.97 15.93
CA SER A 27 -22.83 -0.34 16.53
C SER A 27 -21.36 -0.77 16.38
N LEU A 28 -20.89 -1.66 17.27
CA LEU A 28 -19.53 -2.17 17.18
C LEU A 28 -19.27 -2.85 15.82
N SER A 29 -20.22 -3.65 15.34
CA SER A 29 -20.09 -4.32 14.04
C SER A 29 -20.00 -3.32 12.89
N ALA A 30 -20.80 -2.25 12.90
CA ALA A 30 -20.74 -1.21 11.86
C ALA A 30 -19.41 -0.45 11.87
N GLU A 31 -18.87 -0.14 13.05
CA GLU A 31 -17.55 0.49 13.18
C GLU A 31 -16.44 -0.44 12.68
N VAL A 32 -16.48 -1.73 13.01
CA VAL A 32 -15.50 -2.71 12.53
C VAL A 32 -15.54 -2.84 11.01
N VAL A 33 -16.73 -2.90 10.40
CA VAL A 33 -16.87 -2.93 8.93
C VAL A 33 -16.27 -1.67 8.32
N THR A 34 -16.59 -0.48 8.85
CA THR A 34 -16.04 0.80 8.36
C THR A 34 -14.50 0.81 8.42
N LEU A 35 -13.91 0.30 9.50
CA LEU A 35 -12.45 0.24 9.65
C LEU A 35 -11.81 -0.77 8.69
N LEU A 36 -12.47 -1.89 8.42
CA LEU A 36 -11.98 -2.88 7.47
C LEU A 36 -12.04 -2.35 6.03
N GLU A 37 -13.12 -1.66 5.65
CA GLU A 37 -13.24 -1.00 4.34
C GLU A 37 -12.11 -0.01 4.13
N TRP A 38 -11.89 0.89 5.10
CA TRP A 38 -10.81 1.86 5.04
C TRP A 38 -9.42 1.22 4.96
N ALA A 39 -9.20 0.13 5.71
CA ALA A 39 -7.92 -0.59 5.67
C ALA A 39 -7.66 -1.25 4.32
N VAL A 40 -8.68 -1.81 3.67
CA VAL A 40 -8.55 -2.40 2.33
C VAL A 40 -8.21 -1.31 1.31
N GLU A 41 -8.94 -0.20 1.31
CA GLU A 41 -8.68 0.93 0.42
C GLU A 41 -7.26 1.49 0.60
N GLU A 42 -6.79 1.60 1.84
CA GLU A 42 -5.45 2.11 2.13
C GLU A 42 -4.35 1.17 1.62
N VAL A 43 -4.50 -0.15 1.82
CA VAL A 43 -3.56 -1.15 1.30
C VAL A 43 -3.51 -1.11 -0.22
N GLU A 44 -4.66 -0.99 -0.88
CA GLU A 44 -4.74 -0.87 -2.34
C GLU A 44 -4.05 0.42 -2.83
N ARG A 45 -4.30 1.56 -2.19
CA ARG A 45 -3.61 2.82 -2.52
C ARG A 45 -2.10 2.73 -2.37
N ALA A 46 -1.61 2.18 -1.25
CA ALA A 46 -0.18 2.01 -1.02
C ALA A 46 0.47 1.10 -2.09
N SER A 47 -0.21 0.03 -2.50
CA SER A 47 0.26 -0.85 -3.57
C SER A 47 0.36 -0.14 -4.92
N GLN A 48 -0.60 0.72 -5.26
CA GLN A 48 -0.60 1.52 -6.49
C GLN A 48 0.53 2.55 -6.51
N VAL A 49 0.79 3.22 -5.38
CA VAL A 49 1.91 4.18 -5.26
C VAL A 49 3.26 3.47 -5.41
N SER A 50 3.42 2.29 -4.82
CA SER A 50 4.64 1.47 -4.99
C SER A 50 4.86 1.09 -6.46
N LEU A 51 3.82 0.62 -7.16
CA LEU A 51 3.89 0.27 -8.58
C LEU A 51 4.16 1.47 -9.48
N ALA A 52 3.55 2.63 -9.21
CA ALA A 52 3.86 3.87 -9.91
C ALA A 52 5.32 4.30 -9.72
N THR A 53 5.85 4.15 -8.51
CA THR A 53 7.27 4.43 -8.21
C THR A 53 8.21 3.48 -8.94
N ILE A 54 7.89 2.18 -8.98
CA ILE A 54 8.64 1.17 -9.76
C ILE A 54 8.58 1.47 -11.26
N ARG A 55 7.40 1.82 -11.79
CA ARG A 55 7.23 2.20 -13.20
C ARG A 55 8.07 3.43 -13.54
N ARG A 56 8.03 4.48 -12.72
CA ARG A 56 8.82 5.71 -12.94
C ARG A 56 10.33 5.45 -12.97
N ARG A 57 10.83 4.48 -12.19
CA ARG A 57 12.25 4.06 -12.24
C ARG A 57 12.60 3.27 -13.49
N ARG A 58 11.67 2.49 -14.05
CA ARG A 58 11.91 1.71 -15.27
C ARG A 58 11.89 2.55 -16.54
N PHE A 59 11.21 3.70 -16.53
CA PHE A 59 11.20 4.66 -17.63
C PHE A 59 12.19 5.81 -17.41
N PHE A 60 13.40 5.50 -16.92
CA PHE A 60 14.50 6.45 -17.07
C PHE A 60 14.85 6.50 -18.55
N GLU A 61 14.52 7.60 -19.23
CA GLU A 61 14.89 7.86 -20.63
C GLU A 61 16.28 8.51 -20.66
N PRO A 62 17.36 7.79 -21.00
CA PRO A 62 18.72 8.33 -20.98
C PRO A 62 18.88 9.49 -21.97
N ALA A 63 18.14 9.43 -23.08
CA ALA A 63 18.11 10.45 -24.11
C ALA A 63 17.60 11.81 -23.60
N ALA A 64 16.69 11.83 -22.62
CA ALA A 64 16.15 13.07 -22.05
C ALA A 64 17.16 13.82 -21.16
N VAL A 65 18.24 13.15 -20.72
CA VAL A 65 19.27 13.70 -19.84
C VAL A 65 20.67 13.68 -20.48
N ASN A 66 20.76 13.48 -21.80
CA ASN A 66 22.03 13.31 -22.53
C ASN A 66 22.96 12.24 -21.91
N ALA A 67 22.39 11.22 -21.25
CA ALA A 67 23.17 10.12 -20.75
C ALA A 67 23.56 9.19 -21.91
N PRO A 68 24.83 8.77 -22.01
CA PRO A 68 25.27 7.83 -23.04
C PRO A 68 24.49 6.52 -22.93
N ASP A 69 24.22 5.89 -24.07
CA ASP A 69 23.51 4.62 -24.10
C ASP A 69 24.32 3.55 -23.33
N SER A 70 23.63 2.84 -22.45
CA SER A 70 24.20 1.72 -21.70
C SER A 70 24.92 0.69 -22.60
N THR A 71 24.47 0.52 -23.85
CA THR A 71 25.09 -0.42 -24.78
C THR A 71 26.44 0.05 -25.32
N THR A 72 26.69 1.36 -25.41
CA THR A 72 27.99 1.89 -25.82
C THR A 72 29.01 1.75 -24.70
N LEU A 73 28.61 2.05 -23.46
CA LEU A 73 29.48 1.89 -22.28
C LEU A 73 29.91 0.43 -22.05
N LEU A 74 28.99 -0.53 -22.24
CA LEU A 74 29.30 -1.95 -22.12
C LEU A 74 30.23 -2.47 -23.23
N ARG A 75 30.27 -1.81 -24.39
CA ARG A 75 31.18 -2.16 -25.48
C ARG A 75 32.59 -1.64 -25.20
N GLU A 76 32.71 -0.40 -24.74
CA GLU A 76 33.99 0.19 -24.32
C GLU A 76 34.67 -0.59 -23.19
N ASP A 77 33.90 -1.10 -22.22
CA ASP A 77 34.43 -1.89 -21.11
C ASP A 77 34.91 -3.29 -21.54
N ARG A 78 34.35 -3.85 -22.61
CA ARG A 78 34.78 -5.14 -23.19
C ARG A 78 35.98 -5.05 -24.12
N GLU A 79 36.30 -3.85 -24.60
CA GLU A 79 37.44 -3.59 -25.48
C GLU A 79 38.69 -3.14 -24.70
N ARG A 80 38.63 -3.10 -23.36
CA ARG A 80 39.78 -2.98 -22.45
C ARG A 80 40.34 -4.33 -22.04
#